data_AF-A0A957WXH9-F1
#
_entry.id   AF-A0A957WXH9-F1
#
_cell.length_a   1.000
_cell.length_b   1.000
_cell.length_c   1.000
_cell.angle_alpha   90.00
_cell.angle_beta   90.00
_cell.angle_gamma   90.00
#
_symmetry.space_group_name_H-M   'P 1'
#
loop_
_entity.id
_entity.type
_entity.pdbx_description
1 polymer ?
#
loop_
_entity_poly.entity_id
_entity_poly.type
_entity_poly.pdbx_seq_one_letter_code
_entity_poly.pdbx_strand_id
1 'polypeptide(L)'
;DGFRWVYAEVNPTLALESLSGGTDLCTAFVGGARTLPIHAGELQGPSLAAHVAAWNEAGEPVIDEVGELVITQPMPSMPLYFWNDTDNVRYMESYFDLFPGIWRHGDWIKINERMGCVIYGRSDSTINRQGIRMGTSEIYRVVERFPEVVDSLVIDLEALGQESYMPLFVVLREGAELTDELRSAIKRKIREEISPRHAPNDIFAIEDVPYTLSGKKMEVPIRKILLGQPLEKAVKRDAMRNPEALAYFLRFRQG
;
A
#
# COMPACT_ATOMS: atom_id res chain seq x y z
N ASP A 1 0.97 4.08 18.47
CA ASP A 1 1.96 3.92 17.39
C ASP A 1 3.03 2.96 17.89
N GLY A 2 3.28 1.88 17.15
CA GLY A 2 4.16 0.79 17.57
C GLY A 2 5.60 1.25 17.81
N PHE A 3 6.07 2.22 17.01
CA PHE A 3 7.40 2.80 17.16
C PHE A 3 7.57 3.44 18.56
N ARG A 4 6.65 4.32 18.97
CA ARG A 4 6.68 4.97 20.29
C ARG A 4 6.54 3.97 21.45
N TRP A 5 5.71 2.94 21.28
CA TRP A 5 5.54 1.90 22.29
C TRP A 5 6.85 1.13 22.55
N VAL A 6 7.63 0.80 21.52
CA VAL A 6 8.92 0.11 21.70
C VAL A 6 9.89 0.94 22.55
N TYR A 7 9.98 2.25 22.30
CA TYR A 7 10.86 3.12 23.09
C TYR A 7 10.37 3.31 24.54
N ALA A 8 9.06 3.32 24.75
CA ALA A 8 8.47 3.48 26.07
C ALA A 8 8.54 2.20 26.93
N GLU A 9 8.24 1.05 26.34
CA GLU A 9 7.97 -0.19 27.08
C GLU A 9 9.06 -1.27 26.91
N VAL A 10 9.86 -1.21 25.83
CA VAL A 10 10.89 -2.23 25.55
C VAL A 10 12.27 -1.70 25.92
N ASN A 11 12.76 -0.68 25.22
CA ASN A 11 14.07 -0.09 25.49
C ASN A 11 14.20 1.32 24.87
N PRO A 12 14.45 2.38 25.67
CA PRO A 12 14.52 3.76 25.18
C PRO A 12 15.77 4.08 24.33
N THR A 13 16.79 3.21 24.32
CA THR A 13 18.03 3.40 23.53
C THR A 13 18.18 2.39 22.41
N LEU A 14 17.15 1.59 22.13
CA LEU A 14 17.16 0.64 21.02
C LEU A 14 17.26 1.38 19.69
N ALA A 15 18.20 0.97 18.83
CA ALA A 15 18.18 1.37 17.43
C ALA A 15 17.16 0.50 16.67
N LEU A 16 15.92 0.98 16.64
CA LEU A 16 14.78 0.34 15.98
C LEU A 16 14.81 0.65 14.48
N GLU A 17 15.31 -0.28 13.68
CA GLU A 17 15.38 -0.14 12.22
C GLU A 17 14.09 -0.69 11.59
N SER A 18 13.47 0.12 10.74
CA SER A 18 12.43 -0.32 9.82
C SER A 18 13.07 -0.60 8.46
N LEU A 19 12.63 -1.65 7.78
CA LEU A 19 13.15 -2.07 6.48
C LEU A 19 12.00 -2.27 5.50
N SER A 20 12.20 -1.86 4.26
CA SER A 20 11.31 -2.15 3.14
C SER A 20 12.07 -2.86 2.03
N GLY A 21 11.58 -4.06 1.74
CA GLY A 21 12.14 -4.97 0.76
C GLY A 21 11.05 -5.79 0.10
N GLY A 22 11.44 -6.56 -0.89
CA GLY A 22 10.54 -7.41 -1.65
C GLY A 22 11.17 -8.74 -2.01
N THR A 23 10.34 -9.76 -2.19
CA THR A 23 10.74 -11.06 -2.74
C THR A 23 11.51 -10.88 -4.04
N ASP A 24 11.09 -9.91 -4.85
CA ASP A 24 11.60 -9.58 -6.17
C ASP A 24 13.12 -9.36 -6.16
N LEU A 25 13.64 -8.67 -5.13
CA LEU A 25 15.05 -8.32 -5.00
C LEU A 25 15.76 -9.13 -3.92
N CYS A 26 15.04 -10.00 -3.20
CA CYS A 26 15.54 -10.80 -2.08
C CYS A 26 16.29 -9.98 -1.00
N THR A 27 16.00 -8.68 -0.89
CA THR A 27 16.64 -7.75 0.06
C THR A 27 15.73 -6.54 0.32
N ALA A 28 16.04 -5.81 1.38
CA ALA A 28 15.58 -4.43 1.54
C ALA A 28 16.41 -3.49 0.66
N PHE A 29 15.75 -2.49 0.08
CA PHE A 29 16.37 -1.45 -0.75
C PHE A 29 16.11 -0.04 -0.19
N VAL A 30 15.16 0.08 0.75
CA VAL A 30 15.00 1.25 1.64
C VAL A 30 14.98 0.72 3.07
N GLY A 31 15.69 1.36 3.99
CA GLY A 31 15.82 0.83 5.33
C GLY A 31 16.52 1.75 6.32
N GLY A 32 17.14 1.12 7.32
CA GLY A 32 17.86 1.76 8.40
C GLY A 32 19.37 1.66 8.26
N ALA A 33 20.08 2.62 8.85
CA ALA A 33 21.51 2.52 9.10
C ALA A 33 21.77 2.95 10.54
N ARG A 34 22.58 2.17 11.27
CA ARG A 34 22.90 2.42 12.69
C ARG A 34 23.55 3.78 12.97
N THR A 35 24.12 4.40 11.94
CA THR A 35 24.81 5.70 12.03
C THR A 35 23.89 6.89 11.73
N LEU A 36 22.65 6.65 11.32
CA LEU A 36 21.69 7.70 10.98
C LEU A 36 20.67 7.89 12.12
N PRO A 37 20.09 9.10 12.26
CA PRO A 37 18.99 9.31 13.19
C PRO A 37 17.76 8.50 12.77
N ILE A 38 16.92 8.13 13.73
CA ILE A 38 15.66 7.42 13.47
C ILE A 38 14.49 8.36 13.75
N HIS A 39 13.60 8.50 12.77
CA HIS A 39 12.39 9.31 12.87
C HIS A 39 11.16 8.40 12.81
N ALA A 40 10.25 8.53 13.78
CA ALA A 40 9.05 7.71 13.82
C ALA A 40 8.20 7.91 12.56
N GLY A 41 7.87 6.81 11.87
CA GLY A 41 7.12 6.84 10.61
C GLY A 41 7.95 7.03 9.34
N GLU A 42 9.28 7.14 9.45
CA GLU A 42 10.20 7.23 8.32
C GLU A 42 11.15 6.02 8.29
N LEU A 43 11.41 5.47 7.10
CA LEU A 43 12.61 4.68 6.84
C LEU A 43 13.79 5.65 6.69
N GLN A 44 14.96 5.30 7.22
CA GLN A 44 16.09 6.27 7.33
C GLN A 44 16.69 6.62 5.97
N GLY A 45 16.59 5.73 4.97
CA GLY A 45 16.90 6.04 3.58
C GLY A 45 17.21 4.83 2.71
N PRO A 46 17.69 5.05 1.47
CA PRO A 46 18.09 3.98 0.57
C PRO A 46 19.23 3.13 1.15
N SER A 47 19.17 1.82 0.94
CA SER A 47 20.27 0.91 1.27
C SER A 47 21.48 1.17 0.36
N LEU A 48 22.68 0.77 0.81
CA LEU A 48 23.89 0.92 -0.01
C LEU A 48 23.72 0.24 -1.38
N ALA A 49 24.16 0.93 -2.43
CA ALA A 49 24.03 0.52 -3.83
C ALA A 49 22.59 0.31 -4.34
N ALA A 50 21.56 0.61 -3.53
CA ALA A 50 20.20 0.74 -4.01
C ALA A 50 19.97 2.19 -4.44
N HIS A 51 20.12 2.47 -5.74
CA HIS A 51 19.92 3.81 -6.31
C HIS A 51 18.41 4.16 -6.39
N VAL A 52 17.78 4.25 -5.23
CA VAL A 52 16.35 4.53 -5.07
C VAL A 52 16.06 6.01 -5.33
N ALA A 53 15.01 6.27 -6.10
CA ALA A 53 14.46 7.62 -6.30
C ALA A 53 12.93 7.59 -6.29
N ALA A 54 12.33 8.75 -6.07
CA ALA A 54 10.91 9.00 -6.29
C ALA A 54 10.77 9.70 -7.64
N TRP A 55 10.04 9.13 -8.60
CA TRP A 55 9.83 9.74 -9.93
C TRP A 55 8.38 10.21 -10.11
N ASN A 56 8.19 11.39 -10.69
CA ASN A 56 6.87 11.88 -11.08
C ASN A 56 6.37 11.18 -12.36
N GLU A 57 5.16 11.54 -12.82
CA GLU A 57 4.55 10.97 -14.04
C GLU A 57 5.33 11.29 -15.32
N ALA A 58 6.13 12.36 -15.32
CA ALA A 58 7.00 12.71 -16.45
C ALA A 58 8.31 11.90 -16.47
N GLY A 59 8.55 11.04 -15.47
CA GLY A 59 9.79 10.28 -15.34
C GLY A 59 10.96 11.11 -14.79
N GLU A 60 10.66 12.17 -14.04
CA GLU A 60 11.67 13.06 -13.45
C GLU A 60 11.79 12.79 -11.94
N PRO A 61 13.01 12.82 -11.38
CA PRO A 61 13.19 12.66 -9.94
C PRO A 61 12.61 13.85 -9.18
N VAL A 62 11.92 13.55 -8.07
CA VAL A 62 11.33 14.55 -7.17
C VAL A 62 11.82 14.35 -5.73
N ILE A 63 11.88 15.44 -4.96
CA ILE A 63 12.22 15.46 -3.53
C ILE A 63 11.09 16.17 -2.79
N ASP A 64 10.77 15.69 -1.60
CA ASP A 64 9.67 16.16 -0.77
C ASP A 64 8.26 16.08 -1.40
N GLU A 65 8.17 15.34 -2.50
CA GLU A 65 6.94 15.00 -3.20
C GLU A 65 6.77 13.48 -3.26
N VAL A 66 5.53 13.05 -3.41
CA VAL A 66 5.19 11.64 -3.58
C VAL A 66 5.48 11.27 -5.04
N GLY A 67 6.34 10.27 -5.25
CA GLY A 67 6.78 9.73 -6.54
C GLY A 67 6.68 8.20 -6.62
N GLU A 68 6.72 7.64 -7.82
CA GLU A 68 6.92 6.19 -8.04
C GLU A 68 8.28 5.78 -7.50
N LEU A 69 8.33 4.73 -6.69
CA LEU A 69 9.57 4.15 -6.20
C LEU A 69 10.27 3.45 -7.35
N VAL A 70 11.38 4.03 -7.78
CA VAL A 70 12.24 3.47 -8.82
C VAL A 70 13.62 3.13 -8.29
N ILE A 71 14.28 2.15 -8.92
CA ILE A 71 15.69 1.85 -8.74
C ILE A 71 16.38 2.12 -10.08
N THR A 72 17.21 3.17 -10.10
CA THR A 72 17.75 3.76 -11.33
C THR A 72 19.05 3.10 -11.82
N GLN A 73 19.61 2.17 -11.03
CA GLN A 73 20.80 1.39 -11.38
C GLN A 73 20.63 -0.07 -10.96
N PRO A 74 21.21 -1.04 -11.69
CA PRO A 74 21.08 -2.45 -11.34
C PRO A 74 21.58 -2.75 -9.93
N MET A 75 20.81 -3.55 -9.19
CA MET A 75 21.25 -4.14 -7.92
C MET A 75 21.72 -5.58 -8.15
N PRO A 76 22.74 -6.09 -7.42
CA PRO A 76 23.25 -7.45 -7.60
C PRO A 76 22.21 -8.57 -7.43
N SER A 77 21.18 -8.34 -6.62
CA SER A 77 20.13 -9.33 -6.33
C SER A 77 18.89 -9.18 -7.19
N MET A 78 18.90 -8.29 -8.19
CA MET A 78 17.82 -8.22 -9.18
C MET A 78 17.69 -9.56 -9.92
N PRO A 79 16.46 -10.01 -10.20
CA PRO A 79 16.24 -11.24 -10.93
C PRO A 79 16.76 -11.07 -12.35
N LEU A 80 17.43 -12.11 -12.87
CA LEU A 80 17.91 -12.09 -14.25
C LEU A 80 16.77 -12.22 -15.26
N TYR A 81 15.77 -13.03 -14.91
CA TYR A 81 14.56 -13.30 -15.68
C TYR A 81 13.55 -14.04 -14.80
N PHE A 82 12.31 -14.18 -15.28
CA PHE A 82 11.30 -15.05 -14.67
C PHE A 82 11.31 -16.44 -15.31
N TRP A 83 11.26 -17.48 -14.50
CA TRP A 83 11.13 -18.84 -15.01
C TRP A 83 9.82 -19.01 -15.78
N ASN A 84 9.87 -19.70 -16.93
CA ASN A 84 8.72 -19.92 -17.81
C ASN A 84 8.07 -18.60 -18.29
N ASP A 85 8.90 -17.61 -18.61
CA ASP A 85 8.50 -16.33 -19.19
C ASP A 85 9.23 -16.14 -20.53
N THR A 86 8.70 -16.78 -21.57
CA THR A 86 9.28 -16.69 -22.92
C THR A 86 9.41 -15.23 -23.33
N ASP A 87 10.58 -14.86 -23.85
CA ASP A 87 10.93 -13.49 -24.25
C ASP A 87 10.88 -12.45 -23.12
N ASN A 88 10.86 -12.87 -21.85
CA ASN A 88 10.82 -12.01 -20.65
C ASN A 88 9.62 -11.05 -20.61
N VAL A 89 8.51 -11.38 -21.29
CA VAL A 89 7.35 -10.49 -21.41
C VAL A 89 6.84 -10.06 -20.04
N ARG A 90 6.58 -11.01 -19.14
CA ARG A 90 6.06 -10.70 -17.80
C ARG A 90 7.08 -9.95 -16.96
N TYR A 91 8.36 -10.26 -17.09
CA TYR A 91 9.42 -9.58 -16.35
C TYR A 91 9.53 -8.10 -16.77
N MET A 92 9.52 -7.83 -18.07
CA MET A 92 9.54 -6.47 -18.62
C MET A 92 8.27 -5.69 -18.24
N GLU A 93 7.10 -6.31 -18.42
CA GLU A 93 5.80 -5.71 -18.04
C GLU A 93 5.70 -5.39 -16.55
N SER A 94 6.34 -6.20 -15.69
CA SER A 94 6.26 -6.02 -14.24
C SER A 94 7.03 -4.80 -13.74
N TYR A 95 8.19 -4.47 -14.35
CA TYR A 95 9.12 -3.50 -13.77
C TYR A 95 9.65 -2.43 -14.72
N PHE A 96 9.61 -2.61 -16.04
CA PHE A 96 10.34 -1.75 -16.98
C PHE A 96 9.46 -1.04 -18.02
N ASP A 97 8.16 -1.36 -18.08
CA ASP A 97 7.24 -0.78 -19.07
C ASP A 97 6.96 0.70 -18.84
N LEU A 98 6.80 1.12 -17.58
CA LEU A 98 6.43 2.50 -17.26
C LEU A 98 7.58 3.48 -17.54
N PHE A 99 8.79 3.07 -17.16
CA PHE A 99 10.01 3.85 -17.34
C PHE A 99 11.06 2.96 -18.03
N PRO A 100 11.25 3.10 -19.36
CA PRO A 100 12.14 2.24 -20.11
C PRO A 100 13.55 2.17 -19.50
N GLY A 101 13.98 0.96 -19.15
CA GLY A 101 15.31 0.69 -18.57
C GLY A 101 15.45 1.02 -17.08
N ILE A 102 14.37 1.46 -16.42
CA ILE A 102 14.35 1.81 -15.00
C ILE A 102 13.42 0.86 -14.27
N TRP A 103 13.90 0.25 -13.19
CA TRP A 103 13.09 -0.62 -12.37
C TRP A 103 12.06 0.20 -11.60
N ARG A 104 10.77 0.05 -11.90
CA ARG A 104 9.65 0.58 -11.12
C ARG A 104 9.15 -0.50 -10.17
N HIS A 105 9.24 -0.27 -8.86
CA HIS A 105 8.91 -1.30 -7.85
C HIS A 105 7.39 -1.46 -7.63
N GLY A 106 6.60 -0.44 -7.96
CA GLY A 106 5.15 -0.46 -7.78
C GLY A 106 4.67 0.03 -6.42
N ASP A 107 5.47 0.86 -5.75
CA ASP A 107 5.11 1.55 -4.50
C ASP A 107 5.21 3.07 -4.71
N TRP A 108 4.37 3.85 -4.03
CA TRP A 108 4.59 5.28 -3.88
C TRP A 108 5.52 5.56 -2.70
N ILE A 109 6.49 6.42 -2.95
CA ILE A 109 7.46 6.85 -1.95
C ILE A 109 7.58 8.37 -1.95
N LYS A 110 7.68 8.96 -0.78
CA LYS A 110 8.23 10.31 -0.62
C LYS A 110 9.62 10.20 -0.04
N ILE A 111 10.58 10.86 -0.67
CA ILE A 111 11.95 11.01 -0.16
C ILE A 111 12.12 12.48 0.22
N ASN A 112 12.41 12.76 1.49
CA ASN A 112 12.64 14.12 1.97
C ASN A 112 14.09 14.57 1.75
N GLU A 113 14.39 15.85 1.98
CA GLU A 113 15.74 16.41 1.86
C GLU A 113 16.83 15.69 2.69
N ARG A 114 16.45 14.98 3.76
CA ARG A 114 17.38 14.18 4.60
C ARG A 114 17.57 12.75 4.09
N MET A 115 16.98 12.40 2.95
CA MET A 115 16.85 11.05 2.40
C MET A 115 15.93 10.12 3.21
N GLY A 116 15.22 10.65 4.21
CA GLY A 116 14.18 9.90 4.91
C GLY A 116 13.04 9.55 3.96
N CYS A 117 12.56 8.32 4.05
CA CYS A 117 11.65 7.72 3.09
C CYS A 117 10.34 7.33 3.76
N VAL A 118 9.20 7.67 3.13
CA VAL A 118 7.87 7.26 3.56
C VAL A 118 7.20 6.51 2.42
N ILE A 119 6.75 5.28 2.67
CA ILE A 119 6.03 4.46 1.69
C ILE A 119 4.53 4.63 1.92
N TYR A 120 3.83 5.09 0.88
CA TYR A 120 2.40 5.39 0.92
C TYR A 120 1.52 4.20 0.51
N GLY A 121 2.16 3.08 0.15
CA GLY A 121 1.52 1.86 -0.29
C GLY A 121 1.77 1.60 -1.77
N ARG A 122 1.01 0.65 -2.32
CA ARG A 122 1.12 0.20 -3.69
C ARG A 122 0.66 1.27 -4.69
N SER A 123 1.49 1.56 -5.69
CA SER A 123 1.16 2.57 -6.72
C SER A 123 0.16 2.08 -7.77
N ASP A 124 -0.04 0.76 -7.87
CA ASP A 124 -1.10 0.13 -8.67
C ASP A 124 -2.45 0.04 -7.94
N SER A 125 -2.49 0.35 -6.64
CA SER A 125 -3.72 0.39 -5.82
C SER A 125 -4.10 1.80 -5.37
N THR A 126 -3.56 2.84 -6.01
CA THR A 126 -3.82 4.24 -5.63
C THR A 126 -5.31 4.57 -5.64
N ILE A 127 -5.68 5.43 -4.70
CA ILE A 127 -6.92 6.19 -4.81
C ILE A 127 -6.62 7.40 -5.69
N ASN A 128 -7.25 7.45 -6.86
CA ASN A 128 -7.34 8.66 -7.65
C ASN A 128 -8.70 9.29 -7.35
N ARG A 129 -8.69 10.50 -6.81
CA ARG A 129 -9.94 11.18 -6.49
C ARG A 129 -9.79 12.67 -6.68
N GLN A 130 -10.63 13.22 -7.55
CA GLN A 130 -10.66 14.66 -7.85
C GLN A 130 -9.27 15.19 -8.29
N GLY A 131 -8.52 14.39 -9.05
CA GLY A 131 -7.20 14.75 -9.55
C GLY A 131 -6.06 14.64 -8.53
N ILE A 132 -6.28 14.00 -7.38
CA ILE A 132 -5.24 13.75 -6.37
C ILE A 132 -5.02 12.26 -6.22
N ARG A 133 -3.74 11.85 -6.30
CA ARG A 133 -3.28 10.50 -6.00
C ARG A 133 -3.01 10.39 -4.51
N MET A 134 -3.63 9.43 -3.84
CA MET A 134 -3.56 9.24 -2.39
C MET A 134 -3.16 7.80 -2.05
N GLY A 135 -2.37 7.65 -0.99
CA GLY A 135 -1.97 6.35 -0.44
C GLY A 135 -3.04 5.73 0.45
N THR A 136 -3.18 4.40 0.43
CA THR A 136 -4.14 3.69 1.27
C THR A 136 -3.68 3.61 2.74
N SER A 137 -2.35 3.64 2.97
CA SER A 137 -1.75 3.47 4.30
C SER A 137 -2.14 4.57 5.30
N GLU A 138 -2.32 5.81 4.82
CA GLU A 138 -2.73 6.93 5.67
C GLU A 138 -4.14 6.73 6.22
N ILE A 139 -5.05 6.19 5.38
CA ILE A 139 -6.42 5.87 5.79
C ILE A 139 -6.40 4.75 6.82
N TYR A 140 -5.66 3.66 6.56
CA TYR A 140 -5.53 2.55 7.50
C TYR A 140 -5.03 3.00 8.87
N ARG A 141 -4.00 3.85 8.90
CA ARG A 141 -3.46 4.41 10.16
C ARG A 141 -4.49 5.17 10.98
N VAL A 142 -5.48 5.82 10.36
CA VAL A 142 -6.57 6.49 11.07
C VAL A 142 -7.64 5.48 11.50
N VAL A 143 -8.09 4.63 10.57
CA VAL A 143 -9.21 3.71 10.78
C VAL A 143 -8.87 2.64 11.82
N GLU A 144 -7.66 2.09 11.80
CA GLU A 144 -7.24 1.00 12.68
C GLU A 144 -6.84 1.48 14.09
N ARG A 145 -6.97 2.78 14.38
CA ARG A 145 -6.86 3.32 15.74
C ARG A 145 -8.18 3.28 16.52
N PHE A 146 -9.30 3.01 15.86
CA PHE A 146 -10.59 2.85 16.52
C PHE A 146 -10.61 1.53 17.30
N PRO A 147 -10.95 1.52 18.61
CA PRO A 147 -10.99 0.30 19.42
C PRO A 147 -11.87 -0.81 18.84
N GLU A 148 -12.94 -0.42 18.13
CA GLU A 148 -13.92 -1.27 17.48
C GLU A 148 -13.38 -1.94 16.21
N VAL A 149 -12.35 -1.38 15.58
CA VAL A 149 -11.82 -1.86 14.30
C VAL A 149 -10.59 -2.74 14.53
N VAL A 150 -10.59 -3.91 13.91
CA VAL A 150 -9.48 -4.87 13.93
C VAL A 150 -8.62 -4.73 12.68
N ASP A 151 -9.25 -4.55 11.52
CA ASP A 151 -8.59 -4.46 10.23
C ASP A 151 -9.45 -3.63 9.26
N SER A 152 -8.86 -3.16 8.17
CA SER A 152 -9.55 -2.36 7.16
C SER A 152 -9.01 -2.52 5.74
N LEU A 153 -9.84 -2.34 4.73
CA LEU A 153 -9.46 -2.35 3.32
C LEU A 153 -10.17 -1.21 2.61
N VAL A 154 -9.43 -0.31 1.97
CA VAL A 154 -10.01 0.78 1.17
C VAL A 154 -9.75 0.46 -0.29
N ILE A 155 -10.78 0.59 -1.11
CA ILE A 155 -10.68 0.34 -2.55
C ILE A 155 -11.14 1.59 -3.26
N ASP A 156 -10.37 2.03 -4.25
CA ASP A 156 -10.80 3.04 -5.20
C ASP A 156 -11.40 2.39 -6.44
N LEU A 157 -12.68 2.65 -6.67
CA LEU A 157 -13.41 2.22 -7.85
C LEU A 157 -13.57 3.36 -8.86
N GLU A 158 -12.77 4.44 -8.77
CA GLU A 158 -12.72 5.42 -9.85
C GLU A 158 -12.40 4.74 -11.19
N ALA A 159 -13.30 4.97 -12.14
CA ALA A 159 -13.21 4.56 -13.54
C ALA A 159 -13.52 5.77 -14.43
N LEU A 160 -12.83 5.85 -15.58
CA LEU A 160 -12.96 6.99 -16.49
C LEU A 160 -14.44 7.20 -16.90
N GLY A 161 -15.00 8.37 -16.58
CA GLY A 161 -16.38 8.72 -16.91
C GLY A 161 -17.44 8.25 -15.91
N GLN A 162 -17.04 7.68 -14.76
CA GLN A 162 -17.93 7.32 -13.66
C GLN A 162 -17.71 8.22 -12.44
N GLU A 163 -18.70 8.31 -11.55
CA GLU A 163 -18.51 8.99 -10.27
C GLU A 163 -17.46 8.25 -9.43
N SER A 164 -16.52 9.00 -8.84
CA SER A 164 -15.50 8.44 -7.94
C SER A 164 -16.18 7.81 -6.71
N TYR A 165 -16.00 6.49 -6.58
CA TYR A 165 -16.55 5.70 -5.48
C TYR A 165 -15.43 4.95 -4.75
N MET A 166 -15.23 5.32 -3.48
CA MET A 166 -14.22 4.75 -2.61
C MET A 166 -14.87 4.13 -1.37
N PRO A 167 -15.25 2.84 -1.42
CA PRO A 167 -15.72 2.10 -0.26
C PRO A 167 -14.56 1.77 0.70
N LEU A 168 -14.84 1.87 2.00
CA LEU A 168 -13.97 1.37 3.07
C LEU A 168 -14.63 0.14 3.70
N PHE A 169 -13.94 -0.99 3.69
CA PHE A 169 -14.36 -2.19 4.38
C PHE A 169 -13.63 -2.28 5.72
N VAL A 170 -14.34 -2.65 6.79
CA VAL A 170 -13.80 -2.78 8.14
C VAL A 170 -14.14 -4.14 8.73
N VAL A 171 -13.15 -4.76 9.36
CA VAL A 171 -13.35 -5.93 10.23
C VAL A 171 -13.52 -5.40 11.64
N LEU A 172 -14.64 -5.72 12.26
CA LEU A 172 -14.94 -5.27 13.61
C LEU A 172 -14.48 -6.28 14.66
N ARG A 173 -14.18 -5.78 15.85
CA ARG A 173 -13.92 -6.62 17.02
C ARG A 173 -15.20 -7.36 17.40
N GLU A 174 -15.04 -8.55 17.98
CA GLU A 174 -16.17 -9.32 18.51
C GLU A 174 -17.03 -8.47 19.45
N GLY A 175 -18.34 -8.47 19.22
CA GLY A 175 -19.32 -7.68 19.97
C GLY A 175 -19.44 -6.21 19.56
N ALA A 176 -18.62 -5.71 18.64
CA ALA A 176 -18.79 -4.39 18.05
C ALA A 176 -19.70 -4.43 16.81
N GLU A 177 -20.44 -3.34 16.59
CA GLU A 177 -21.35 -3.18 15.45
C GLU A 177 -21.02 -1.92 14.65
N LEU A 178 -21.23 -1.97 13.33
CA LEU A 178 -20.97 -0.84 12.44
C LEU A 178 -22.16 0.14 12.44
N THR A 179 -22.32 0.87 13.55
CA THR A 179 -23.40 1.86 13.71
C THR A 179 -23.16 3.14 12.89
N ASP A 180 -24.20 3.95 12.72
CA ASP A 180 -24.10 5.25 12.03
C ASP A 180 -23.19 6.24 12.77
N GLU A 181 -23.13 6.14 14.11
CA GLU A 181 -22.20 6.90 14.94
C GLU A 181 -20.75 6.50 14.63
N LEU A 182 -20.45 5.21 14.56
CA LEU A 182 -19.10 4.72 14.25
C LEU A 182 -18.70 5.11 12.82
N ARG A 183 -19.61 4.96 11.84
CA ARG A 183 -19.40 5.40 10.46
C ARG A 183 -19.07 6.89 10.38
N SER A 184 -19.84 7.70 11.10
CA SER A 184 -19.67 9.16 11.15
C SER A 184 -18.36 9.55 11.83
N ALA A 185 -18.00 8.85 12.92
CA ALA A 185 -16.76 9.08 13.65
C ALA A 185 -15.53 8.76 12.80
N ILE A 186 -15.51 7.62 12.11
CA ILE A 186 -14.45 7.23 11.18
C ILE A 186 -14.30 8.27 10.06
N LYS A 187 -15.39 8.60 9.37
CA LYS A 187 -15.36 9.62 8.30
C LYS A 187 -14.84 10.96 8.83
N ARG A 188 -15.32 11.42 9.98
CA ARG A 188 -14.86 12.68 10.59
C ARG A 188 -13.37 12.66 10.89
N LYS A 189 -12.86 11.59 11.51
CA LYS A 189 -11.43 11.49 11.87
C LYS A 189 -10.52 11.50 10.64
N ILE A 190 -10.90 10.81 9.57
CA ILE A 190 -10.16 10.84 8.30
C ILE A 190 -10.11 12.28 7.73
N ARG A 191 -11.21 13.02 7.79
CA ARG A 191 -11.26 14.42 7.31
C ARG A 191 -10.36 15.35 8.12
N GLU A 192 -10.35 15.18 9.43
CA GLU A 192 -9.58 16.01 10.37
C GLU A 192 -8.08 15.74 10.30
N GLU A 193 -7.67 14.46 10.22
CA GLU A 193 -6.26 14.08 10.34
C GLU A 193 -5.53 13.95 9.00
N ILE A 194 -6.26 13.74 7.90
CA ILE A 194 -5.69 13.60 6.57
C ILE A 194 -6.21 14.71 5.66
N SER A 195 -7.42 14.55 5.10
CA SER A 195 -8.14 15.61 4.39
C SER A 195 -9.59 15.22 4.07
N PRO A 196 -10.47 16.18 3.74
CA PRO A 196 -11.82 15.90 3.26
C PRO A 196 -11.92 14.92 2.09
N ARG A 197 -10.89 14.86 1.24
CA ARG A 197 -10.83 14.01 0.03
C ARG A 197 -10.58 12.54 0.35
N HIS A 198 -9.97 12.24 1.50
CA HIS A 198 -9.71 10.87 1.96
C HIS A 198 -10.94 10.20 2.59
N ALA A 199 -12.01 10.94 2.86
CA ALA A 199 -13.20 10.37 3.49
C ALA A 199 -13.92 9.39 2.54
N PRO A 200 -14.15 8.12 2.93
CA PRO A 200 -14.78 7.14 2.06
C PRO A 200 -16.22 7.52 1.74
N ASN A 201 -16.71 7.07 0.59
CA ASN A 201 -18.11 7.25 0.19
C ASN A 201 -19.01 6.47 1.15
N ASP A 202 -18.71 5.19 1.35
CA ASP A 202 -19.40 4.29 2.26
C ASP A 202 -18.44 3.44 3.06
N ILE A 203 -18.95 2.90 4.16
CA ILE A 203 -18.21 1.99 5.03
C ILE A 203 -18.97 0.67 5.10
N PHE A 204 -18.31 -0.47 5.10
CA PHE A 204 -18.98 -1.76 5.14
C PHE A 204 -18.30 -2.68 6.14
N ALA A 205 -19.10 -3.39 6.93
CA ALA A 205 -18.56 -4.43 7.80
C ALA A 205 -18.32 -5.69 6.97
N ILE A 206 -17.14 -6.27 7.11
CA ILE A 206 -16.74 -7.53 6.48
C ILE A 206 -16.22 -8.49 7.55
N GLU A 207 -16.29 -9.79 7.23
CA GLU A 207 -15.79 -10.84 8.13
C GLU A 207 -14.26 -10.86 8.18
N ASP A 208 -13.59 -10.68 7.04
CA ASP A 208 -12.13 -10.74 6.96
C ASP A 208 -11.59 -9.98 5.74
N VAL A 209 -10.40 -9.38 5.88
CA VAL A 209 -9.68 -8.73 4.77
C VAL A 209 -8.91 -9.80 3.99
N PRO A 210 -8.99 -9.85 2.65
CA PRO A 210 -8.25 -10.81 1.85
C PRO A 210 -6.75 -10.49 1.84
N TYR A 211 -5.94 -11.51 2.16
CA TYR A 211 -4.49 -11.43 2.28
C TYR A 211 -3.77 -12.41 1.36
N THR A 212 -2.60 -12.02 0.87
CA THR A 212 -1.64 -12.96 0.27
C THR A 212 -1.05 -13.89 1.33
N LEU A 213 -0.44 -15.01 0.91
CA LEU A 213 0.32 -15.89 1.82
C LEU A 213 1.43 -15.14 2.59
N SER A 214 1.96 -14.04 2.03
CA SER A 214 2.96 -13.18 2.68
C SER A 214 2.36 -12.12 3.60
N GLY A 215 1.05 -12.13 3.84
CA GLY A 215 0.38 -11.17 4.73
C GLY A 215 0.16 -9.78 4.15
N LYS A 216 0.18 -9.61 2.81
CA LYS A 216 -0.13 -8.31 2.17
C LYS A 216 -1.63 -8.20 1.87
N LYS A 217 -2.25 -7.05 2.16
CA LYS A 217 -3.65 -6.76 1.79
C LYS A 217 -3.81 -6.82 0.27
N MET A 218 -4.91 -7.38 -0.21
CA MET A 218 -5.13 -7.62 -1.65
C MET A 218 -5.95 -6.51 -2.31
N GLU A 219 -5.47 -5.28 -2.25
CA GLU A 219 -6.19 -4.10 -2.78
C GLU A 219 -6.42 -4.20 -4.29
N VAL A 220 -5.38 -4.49 -5.07
CA VAL A 220 -5.48 -4.60 -6.55
C VAL A 220 -6.38 -5.74 -7.00
N PRO A 221 -6.24 -6.99 -6.49
CA PRO A 221 -7.17 -8.07 -6.85
C PRO A 221 -8.62 -7.75 -6.52
N ILE A 222 -8.90 -7.17 -5.35
CA ILE A 222 -10.27 -6.80 -4.97
C ILE A 222 -10.80 -5.69 -5.86
N ARG A 223 -10.01 -4.65 -6.14
CA ARG A 223 -10.37 -3.61 -7.11
C ARG A 223 -10.77 -4.20 -8.46
N LYS A 224 -9.95 -5.12 -9.00
CA LYS A 224 -10.24 -5.82 -10.27
C LYS A 224 -11.56 -6.59 -10.23
N ILE A 225 -11.82 -7.32 -9.15
CA ILE A 225 -13.08 -8.06 -8.96
C ILE A 225 -14.27 -7.09 -9.00
N LEU A 226 -14.21 -6.02 -8.21
CA LEU A 226 -15.28 -5.02 -8.09
C LEU A 226 -15.50 -4.23 -9.40
N LEU A 227 -14.44 -3.97 -10.18
CA LEU A 227 -14.52 -3.35 -11.50
C LEU A 227 -14.98 -4.30 -12.63
N GLY A 228 -15.32 -5.54 -12.32
CA GLY A 228 -15.96 -6.42 -13.29
C GLY A 228 -15.07 -7.54 -13.85
N GLN A 229 -13.78 -7.59 -13.50
CA GLN A 229 -12.87 -8.57 -14.07
C GLN A 229 -13.24 -10.00 -13.63
N PRO A 230 -13.12 -11.03 -14.51
CA PRO A 230 -13.34 -12.42 -14.12
C PRO A 230 -12.40 -12.85 -12.99
N LEU A 231 -12.90 -13.64 -12.04
CA LEU A 231 -12.19 -14.00 -10.82
C LEU A 231 -10.83 -14.66 -11.13
N GLU A 232 -10.80 -15.54 -12.12
CA GLU A 232 -9.63 -16.31 -12.55
C GLU A 232 -8.51 -15.43 -13.10
N LYS A 233 -8.86 -14.22 -13.59
CA LYS A 233 -7.91 -13.22 -14.07
C LYS A 233 -7.52 -12.21 -13.00
N ALA A 234 -8.39 -11.99 -12.02
CA ALA A 234 -8.18 -11.01 -10.96
C ALA A 234 -7.30 -11.55 -9.82
N VAL A 235 -7.42 -12.84 -9.49
CA VAL A 235 -6.72 -13.43 -8.34
C VAL A 235 -6.38 -14.90 -8.55
N LYS A 236 -5.22 -15.32 -8.03
CA LYS A 236 -4.86 -16.73 -7.88
C LYS A 236 -5.19 -17.17 -6.46
N ARG A 237 -6.22 -18.01 -6.29
CA ARG A 237 -6.68 -18.45 -4.96
C ARG A 237 -5.59 -19.14 -4.15
N ASP A 238 -4.72 -19.91 -4.79
CA ASP A 238 -3.60 -20.61 -4.14
C ASP A 238 -2.52 -19.67 -3.58
N ALA A 239 -2.53 -18.39 -3.98
CA ALA A 239 -1.63 -17.37 -3.44
C ALA A 239 -2.23 -16.60 -2.25
N MET A 240 -3.43 -16.96 -1.80
CA MET A 240 -4.14 -16.31 -0.71
C MET A 240 -4.03 -17.09 0.59
N ARG A 241 -3.93 -16.35 1.70
CA ARG A 241 -3.99 -16.92 3.06
C ARG A 241 -5.41 -17.34 3.43
N ASN A 242 -6.40 -16.57 3.00
CA ASN A 242 -7.82 -16.70 3.35
C ASN A 242 -8.72 -16.52 2.09
N PRO A 243 -8.72 -17.49 1.14
CA PRO A 243 -9.49 -17.39 -0.10
C PRO A 243 -11.00 -17.18 0.08
N GLU A 244 -11.56 -17.60 1.22
CA GLU A 244 -12.97 -17.46 1.60
C GLU A 244 -13.41 -16.00 1.76
N ALA A 245 -12.50 -15.09 2.13
CA ALA A 245 -12.78 -13.66 2.28
C ALA A 245 -13.29 -13.01 0.97
N LEU A 246 -12.99 -13.62 -0.18
CA LEU A 246 -13.48 -13.18 -1.49
C LEU A 246 -15.02 -13.24 -1.62
N ALA A 247 -15.67 -14.13 -0.87
CA ALA A 247 -17.12 -14.36 -1.00
C ALA A 247 -17.93 -13.07 -0.77
N TYR A 248 -17.47 -12.21 0.15
CA TYR A 248 -18.10 -10.92 0.39
C TYR A 248 -18.05 -10.02 -0.85
N PHE A 249 -16.86 -9.82 -1.43
CA PHE A 249 -16.66 -8.92 -2.56
C PHE A 249 -17.36 -9.39 -3.84
N LEU A 250 -17.50 -10.71 -4.01
CA LEU A 250 -18.28 -11.29 -5.11
C LEU A 250 -19.77 -10.98 -4.98
N ARG A 251 -20.33 -11.03 -3.76
CA ARG A 251 -21.72 -10.63 -3.51
C ARG A 251 -21.90 -9.12 -3.62
N PHE A 252 -20.96 -8.34 -3.07
CA PHE A 252 -20.98 -6.89 -3.09
C PHE A 252 -21.06 -6.33 -4.52
N ARG A 253 -20.34 -6.94 -5.47
CA ARG A 253 -20.40 -6.58 -6.90
C ARG A 253 -21.79 -6.78 -7.54
N GLN A 254 -22.57 -7.74 -7.07
CA GLN A 254 -23.85 -8.11 -7.69
C GLN A 254 -25.01 -7.20 -7.27
N GLY A 255 -24.84 -6.44 -6.18
CA GLY A 255 -25.80 -5.46 -5.69
C GLY A 255 -25.50 -4.07 -6.22
#